data_AF-A0A954DGS0-F1
#
_entry.id   AF-A0A954DGS0-F1
#
_cell.length_a   1.000
_cell.length_b   1.000
_cell.length_c   1.000
_cell.angle_alpha   90.00
_cell.angle_beta   90.00
_cell.angle_gamma   90.00
#
_symmetry.space_group_name_H-M   'P 1'
#
loop_
_entity.id
_entity.type
_entity.pdbx_description
1 polymer ?
#
loop_
_entity_poly.entity_id
_entity_poly.type
_entity_poly.pdbx_seq_one_letter_code
_entity_poly.pdbx_strand_id
1 'polypeptide(L)'
;GTVLVQDIFVGSSGSFPKWLRAADDGIYFAANDGTAGTELWKSDGTAAGTTMVADIHPGAASCFPTSDPRLRPSLVTFGKYLFFGADDGIHGNEPWVSDGTAAGTMMIADLAPGTVPSTPEYGAIHAGRVFFRAYAAATGREPFLWAPSLASAVSFGEPCAPNFPTLESTAPALGKTAVLSGLGYGANPGILFLNAPVAPKTFLSCNDYIDFATGIFIAPVAGTNYSYNFVIPNDNTLTGIRLHWQTWFVTIPSLLPIQTTNGLEWVVGK
;
A
#
# COMPACT_ATOMS: atom_id res chain seq x y z
N GLY A 1 -10.05 31.06 -6.56
CA GLY A 1 -9.15 31.48 -7.66
C GLY A 1 -8.47 30.26 -8.25
N THR A 2 -7.89 30.38 -9.44
CA THR A 2 -7.09 29.33 -10.08
C THR A 2 -5.61 29.53 -9.74
N VAL A 3 -4.88 28.45 -9.47
CA VAL A 3 -3.44 28.47 -9.19
C VAL A 3 -2.73 27.41 -10.03
N LEU A 4 -1.55 27.74 -10.53
CA LEU A 4 -0.67 26.77 -11.16
C LEU A 4 -0.07 25.89 -10.06
N VAL A 5 -0.26 24.58 -10.16
CA VAL A 5 0.33 23.63 -9.20
C VAL A 5 1.81 23.45 -9.48
N GLN A 6 2.18 23.16 -10.74
CA GLN A 6 3.57 23.03 -11.17
C GLN A 6 3.68 23.24 -12.68
N ASP A 7 4.75 23.90 -13.12
CA ASP A 7 5.23 23.86 -14.50
C ASP A 7 6.21 22.67 -14.62
N ILE A 8 5.73 21.54 -15.17
CA ILE A 8 6.52 20.29 -15.23
C ILE A 8 7.49 20.34 -16.41
N PHE A 9 7.05 20.81 -17.58
CA PHE A 9 7.89 21.05 -18.75
C PHE A 9 8.13 22.54 -18.85
N VAL A 10 9.19 22.98 -18.18
CA VAL A 10 9.56 24.38 -18.02
C VAL A 10 9.54 25.12 -19.35
N GLY A 11 8.78 26.23 -19.39
CA GLY A 11 8.69 27.11 -20.55
C GLY A 11 7.35 26.99 -21.29
N SER A 12 7.35 27.18 -22.61
CA SER A 12 6.11 27.29 -23.39
C SER A 12 5.63 25.96 -23.99
N SER A 13 6.39 24.88 -23.88
CA SER A 13 6.11 23.60 -24.57
C SER A 13 4.96 22.81 -23.95
N GLY A 14 4.63 23.05 -22.68
CA GLY A 14 3.52 22.41 -21.97
C GLY A 14 3.75 20.92 -21.66
N SER A 15 3.29 20.47 -20.50
CA SER A 15 3.51 19.10 -20.02
C SER A 15 2.45 18.09 -20.48
N PHE A 16 1.37 18.59 -21.07
CA PHE A 16 0.21 17.82 -21.54
C PHE A 16 -0.28 16.77 -20.53
N PRO A 17 -0.65 17.15 -19.28
CA PRO A 17 -1.15 16.20 -18.30
C PRO A 17 -2.41 15.49 -18.81
N LYS A 18 -2.42 14.16 -18.75
CA LYS A 18 -3.49 13.29 -19.26
C LYS A 18 -3.94 12.29 -18.19
N TRP A 19 -5.18 11.82 -18.34
CA TRP A 19 -5.77 10.74 -17.51
C TRP A 19 -5.68 10.99 -16.00
N LEU A 20 -5.93 12.23 -15.58
CA LEU A 20 -5.91 12.60 -14.17
C LEU A 20 -6.89 11.70 -13.38
N ARG A 21 -6.39 11.07 -12.33
CA ARG A 21 -7.14 10.16 -11.47
C ARG A 21 -6.88 10.47 -10.00
N ALA A 22 -7.96 10.75 -9.27
CA ALA A 22 -7.88 10.93 -7.82
C ALA A 22 -7.60 9.61 -7.09
N ALA A 23 -6.79 9.69 -6.04
CA ALA A 23 -6.44 8.64 -5.09
C ALA A 23 -6.50 9.20 -3.65
N ASP A 24 -6.26 8.34 -2.66
CA ASP A 24 -6.29 8.74 -1.24
C ASP A 24 -5.20 9.77 -0.89
N ASP A 25 -4.05 9.74 -1.58
CA ASP A 25 -2.87 10.59 -1.33
C ASP A 25 -2.65 11.71 -2.37
N GLY A 26 -3.60 11.92 -3.29
CA GLY A 26 -3.50 12.98 -4.29
C GLY A 26 -4.11 12.63 -5.64
N ILE A 27 -3.51 13.13 -6.72
CA ILE A 27 -3.89 12.84 -8.10
C ILE A 27 -2.71 12.21 -8.82
N TYR A 28 -2.98 11.11 -9.53
CA TYR A 28 -2.07 10.48 -10.47
C TYR A 28 -2.41 10.87 -11.90
N PHE A 29 -1.40 11.08 -12.73
CA PHE A 29 -1.58 11.47 -14.12
C PHE A 29 -0.35 11.15 -14.96
N ALA A 30 -0.52 11.15 -16.27
CA ALA A 30 0.58 11.06 -17.21
C ALA A 30 1.04 12.47 -17.59
N ALA A 31 2.34 12.76 -17.58
CA ALA A 31 2.88 14.05 -17.99
C ALA A 31 4.31 13.94 -18.53
N ASN A 32 4.71 14.93 -19.31
CA ASN A 32 6.05 15.05 -19.89
C ASN A 32 6.79 16.25 -19.30
N ASP A 33 8.05 16.06 -18.90
CA ASP A 33 8.93 17.10 -18.34
C ASP A 33 9.93 17.70 -19.35
N GLY A 34 9.91 17.20 -20.60
CA GLY A 34 10.81 17.59 -21.67
C GLY A 34 12.07 16.72 -21.77
N THR A 35 12.27 15.77 -20.86
CA THR A 35 13.47 14.92 -20.80
C THR A 35 13.18 13.42 -20.77
N ALA A 36 12.16 13.00 -20.00
CA ALA A 36 11.81 11.60 -19.76
C ALA A 36 10.59 11.13 -20.59
N GLY A 37 10.18 11.90 -21.60
CA GLY A 37 8.92 11.63 -22.30
C GLY A 37 7.71 11.67 -21.35
N THR A 38 6.61 10.98 -21.72
CA THR A 38 5.38 10.96 -20.92
C THR A 38 5.38 9.79 -19.93
N GLU A 39 5.58 10.09 -18.65
CA GLU A 39 5.71 9.12 -17.55
C GLU A 39 4.60 9.24 -16.52
N LEU A 40 4.63 8.41 -15.47
CA LEU A 40 3.68 8.46 -14.35
C LEU A 40 4.08 9.54 -13.35
N TRP A 41 3.16 10.46 -13.06
CA TRP A 41 3.32 11.56 -12.11
C TRP A 41 2.23 11.52 -11.03
N LYS A 42 2.55 12.12 -9.89
CA LYS A 42 1.59 12.39 -8.82
C LYS A 42 1.65 13.84 -8.33
N SER A 43 0.57 14.30 -7.72
CA SER A 43 0.49 15.62 -7.08
C SER A 43 -0.47 15.61 -5.88
N ASP A 44 -0.07 16.25 -4.79
CA ASP A 44 -0.93 16.56 -3.64
C ASP A 44 -1.64 17.92 -3.76
N GLY A 45 -1.51 18.60 -4.92
CA GLY A 45 -2.00 19.95 -5.16
C GLY A 45 -0.99 21.06 -4.87
N THR A 46 0.23 20.71 -4.44
CA THR A 46 1.35 21.65 -4.26
C THR A 46 2.45 21.42 -5.29
N ALA A 47 3.26 22.46 -5.54
CA ALA A 47 4.47 22.34 -6.36
C ALA A 47 5.43 21.28 -5.81
N ALA A 48 5.67 21.28 -4.50
CA ALA A 48 6.60 20.36 -3.85
C ALA A 48 6.14 18.90 -3.87
N GLY A 49 4.82 18.66 -3.78
CA GLY A 49 4.23 17.32 -3.88
C GLY A 49 3.97 16.87 -5.31
N THR A 50 4.32 17.67 -6.33
CA THR A 50 4.18 17.30 -7.74
C THR A 50 5.48 16.70 -8.26
N THR A 51 5.52 15.36 -8.35
CA THR A 51 6.75 14.62 -8.66
C THR A 51 6.47 13.46 -9.62
N MET A 52 7.45 13.11 -10.44
CA MET A 52 7.45 11.85 -11.19
C MET A 52 7.50 10.69 -10.19
N VAL A 53 6.62 9.71 -10.36
CA VAL A 53 6.56 8.53 -9.50
C VAL A 53 7.69 7.58 -9.84
N ALA A 54 7.87 7.32 -11.14
CA ALA A 54 8.96 6.53 -11.69
C ALA A 54 9.16 6.91 -13.17
N ASP A 55 10.41 6.87 -13.62
CA ASP A 55 10.78 6.85 -15.04
C ASP A 55 10.73 5.39 -15.50
N ILE A 56 9.56 4.97 -16.01
CA ILE A 56 9.29 3.56 -16.34
C ILE A 56 9.93 3.21 -17.68
N HIS A 57 9.93 4.14 -18.64
CA HIS A 57 10.62 3.99 -19.92
C HIS A 57 11.82 4.95 -20.00
N PRO A 58 13.03 4.52 -19.56
CA PRO A 58 14.16 5.42 -19.40
C PRO A 58 14.50 6.23 -20.66
N GLY A 59 14.72 7.53 -20.47
CA GLY A 59 15.10 8.46 -21.53
C GLY A 59 13.91 9.17 -22.18
N ALA A 60 14.06 9.67 -23.40
CA ALA A 60 13.04 10.53 -24.02
C ALA A 60 11.79 9.78 -24.54
N ALA A 61 11.72 8.46 -24.36
CA ALA A 61 10.58 7.65 -24.73
C ALA A 61 9.47 7.77 -23.69
N SER A 62 8.26 7.27 -23.99
CA SER A 62 7.12 7.37 -23.06
C SER A 62 6.66 5.98 -22.67
N CYS A 63 6.38 5.77 -21.38
CA CYS A 63 5.84 4.49 -20.91
C CYS A 63 4.37 4.28 -21.28
N PHE A 64 3.63 5.35 -21.55
CA PHE A 64 2.23 5.27 -21.95
C PHE A 64 2.08 5.25 -23.49
N PRO A 65 1.58 4.14 -24.08
CA PRO A 65 1.35 4.09 -25.52
C PRO A 65 0.20 5.03 -25.91
N THR A 66 0.53 6.11 -26.63
CA THR A 66 -0.46 7.12 -27.07
C THR A 66 -0.93 6.92 -28.52
N SER A 67 -0.28 6.06 -29.29
CA SER A 67 -0.49 5.93 -30.74
C SER A 67 -1.58 4.92 -31.12
N ASP A 68 -1.87 3.93 -30.27
CA ASP A 68 -2.93 2.94 -30.50
C ASP A 68 -4.16 3.27 -29.61
N PRO A 69 -5.32 3.59 -30.21
CA PRO A 69 -6.54 3.90 -29.44
C PRO A 69 -7.07 2.72 -28.62
N ARG A 70 -6.60 1.49 -28.87
CA ARG A 70 -6.90 0.31 -28.05
C ARG A 70 -6.07 0.25 -26.77
N LEU A 71 -4.93 0.93 -26.72
CA LEU A 71 -3.99 0.94 -25.59
C LEU A 71 -4.24 2.11 -24.64
N ARG A 72 -5.47 2.64 -24.58
CA ARG A 72 -5.81 3.75 -23.69
C ARG A 72 -5.43 3.39 -22.25
N PRO A 73 -4.42 4.05 -21.66
CA PRO A 73 -3.95 3.73 -20.33
C PRO A 73 -5.09 3.89 -19.35
N SER A 74 -5.48 2.78 -18.73
CA SER A 74 -6.50 2.78 -17.71
C SER A 74 -5.82 3.07 -16.38
N LEU A 75 -5.54 4.35 -16.09
CA LEU A 75 -5.14 4.74 -14.73
C LEU A 75 -6.34 4.51 -13.81
N VAL A 76 -6.23 3.48 -12.98
CA VAL A 76 -7.30 3.05 -12.08
C VAL A 76 -6.77 2.95 -10.67
N THR A 77 -7.35 3.75 -9.79
CA THR A 77 -7.03 3.78 -8.36
C THR A 77 -7.89 2.80 -7.58
N PHE A 78 -7.29 2.05 -6.65
CA PHE A 78 -7.95 1.10 -5.76
C PHE A 78 -7.25 1.07 -4.38
N GLY A 79 -7.87 1.75 -3.41
CA GLY A 79 -7.16 2.12 -2.17
C GLY A 79 -5.96 3.00 -2.49
N LYS A 80 -4.80 2.70 -1.89
CA LYS A 80 -3.54 3.42 -2.17
C LYS A 80 -2.83 3.01 -3.46
N TYR A 81 -3.36 2.02 -4.20
CA TYR A 81 -2.71 1.50 -5.40
C TYR A 81 -3.28 2.13 -6.66
N LEU A 82 -2.42 2.27 -7.66
CA LEU A 82 -2.76 2.56 -9.04
C LEU A 82 -2.47 1.32 -9.88
N PHE A 83 -3.41 0.91 -10.72
CA PHE A 83 -3.22 -0.07 -11.79
C PHE A 83 -3.21 0.69 -13.12
N PHE A 84 -2.33 0.30 -14.03
CA PHE A 84 -2.21 0.90 -15.35
C PHE A 84 -1.47 -0.03 -16.31
N GLY A 85 -1.52 0.26 -17.61
CA GLY A 85 -0.65 -0.36 -18.60
C GLY A 85 0.53 0.55 -18.89
N ALA A 86 1.74 0.00 -18.91
CA ALA A 86 2.96 0.74 -19.26
C ALA A 86 3.97 -0.13 -20.01
N ASP A 87 4.87 0.53 -20.74
CA ASP A 87 5.96 -0.05 -21.52
C ASP A 87 7.29 0.47 -20.97
N ASP A 88 8.19 -0.42 -20.56
CA ASP A 88 9.52 -0.08 -20.05
C ASP A 88 10.61 -0.04 -21.13
N GLY A 89 10.22 -0.20 -22.40
CA GLY A 89 11.11 -0.30 -23.55
C GLY A 89 11.69 -1.70 -23.78
N ILE A 90 11.36 -2.67 -22.91
CA ILE A 90 11.85 -4.05 -22.97
C ILE A 90 10.69 -5.03 -23.17
N HIS A 91 9.60 -4.87 -22.41
CA HIS A 91 8.49 -5.82 -22.33
C HIS A 91 7.23 -5.38 -23.10
N GLY A 92 7.25 -4.22 -23.75
CA GLY A 92 6.04 -3.69 -24.38
C GLY A 92 4.99 -3.27 -23.34
N ASN A 93 3.77 -2.97 -23.80
CA ASN A 93 2.70 -2.52 -22.90
C ASN A 93 2.09 -3.67 -22.08
N GLU A 94 2.54 -3.77 -20.83
CA GLU A 94 2.21 -4.81 -19.85
C GLU A 94 1.40 -4.25 -18.66
N PRO A 95 0.80 -5.08 -17.79
CA PRO A 95 0.12 -4.63 -16.58
C PRO A 95 1.11 -4.18 -15.51
N TRP A 96 0.92 -2.98 -14.97
CA TRP A 96 1.73 -2.37 -13.92
C TRP A 96 0.88 -1.92 -12.74
N VAL A 97 1.53 -1.82 -11.58
CA VAL A 97 0.99 -1.22 -10.37
C VAL A 97 1.95 -0.20 -9.78
N SER A 98 1.40 0.76 -9.05
CA SER A 98 2.17 1.70 -8.22
C SER A 98 1.46 1.91 -6.89
N ASP A 99 2.22 2.08 -5.80
CA ASP A 99 1.72 2.56 -4.50
C ASP A 99 2.01 4.05 -4.27
N GLY A 100 2.42 4.76 -5.33
CA GLY A 100 2.84 6.15 -5.26
C GLY A 100 4.32 6.38 -5.03
N THR A 101 5.11 5.33 -4.88
CA THR A 101 6.57 5.40 -4.75
C THR A 101 7.26 4.74 -5.94
N ALA A 102 8.50 5.16 -6.25
CA ALA A 102 9.31 4.51 -7.28
C ALA A 102 9.53 3.02 -6.96
N ALA A 103 9.80 2.68 -5.69
CA ALA A 103 10.04 1.31 -5.26
C ALA A 103 8.79 0.41 -5.34
N GLY A 104 7.61 0.97 -5.11
CA GLY A 104 6.34 0.26 -5.25
C GLY A 104 5.74 0.33 -6.66
N THR A 105 6.45 0.90 -7.63
CA THR A 105 6.06 0.93 -9.04
C THR A 105 6.70 -0.23 -9.78
N MET A 106 5.90 -1.20 -10.22
CA MET A 106 6.40 -2.44 -10.80
C MET A 106 5.43 -3.07 -11.80
N MET A 107 5.99 -3.80 -12.76
CA MET A 107 5.24 -4.70 -13.64
C MET A 107 4.65 -5.85 -12.82
N ILE A 108 3.36 -6.12 -12.98
CA ILE A 108 2.67 -7.24 -12.34
C ILE A 108 3.17 -8.57 -12.91
N ALA A 109 3.22 -8.65 -14.23
CA ALA A 109 3.64 -9.81 -14.99
C ALA A 109 3.92 -9.39 -16.43
N ASP A 110 4.96 -9.99 -17.04
CA ASP A 110 5.12 -10.02 -18.49
C ASP A 110 4.20 -11.12 -19.04
N LEU A 111 3.01 -10.73 -19.51
CA LEU A 111 2.01 -11.67 -20.01
C LEU A 111 2.25 -12.02 -21.49
N ALA A 112 2.91 -11.15 -22.24
CA ALA A 112 3.23 -11.31 -23.65
C ALA A 112 4.74 -11.12 -23.86
N PRO A 113 5.53 -12.22 -23.83
CA PRO A 113 6.99 -12.13 -23.77
C PRO A 113 7.62 -11.32 -24.91
N GLY A 114 8.64 -10.54 -24.54
CA GLY A 114 9.38 -9.67 -25.47
C GLY A 114 8.68 -8.33 -25.63
N THR A 115 8.74 -7.72 -26.82
CA THR A 115 8.15 -6.38 -27.06
C THR A 115 6.68 -6.42 -27.48
N VAL A 116 6.04 -7.59 -27.41
CA VAL A 116 4.64 -7.75 -27.81
C VAL A 116 3.75 -7.26 -26.66
N PRO A 117 2.87 -6.28 -26.85
CA PRO A 117 2.07 -5.77 -25.74
C PRO A 117 0.95 -6.75 -25.36
N SER A 118 0.77 -7.01 -24.05
CA SER A 118 -0.42 -7.70 -23.53
C SER A 118 -1.67 -6.82 -23.52
N THR A 119 -1.53 -5.50 -23.64
CA THR A 119 -2.65 -4.55 -23.77
C THR A 119 -3.64 -4.64 -22.58
N PRO A 120 -3.17 -4.48 -21.34
CA PRO A 120 -4.01 -4.61 -20.16
C PRO A 120 -5.10 -3.55 -20.14
N GLU A 121 -6.33 -4.00 -19.97
CA GLU A 121 -7.49 -3.13 -19.85
C GLU A 121 -8.21 -3.42 -18.55
N TYR A 122 -8.51 -2.36 -17.81
CA TYR A 122 -9.24 -2.47 -16.57
C TYR A 122 -10.63 -3.08 -16.76
N GLY A 123 -11.00 -4.01 -15.87
CA GLY A 123 -12.34 -4.59 -15.80
C GLY A 123 -13.13 -4.09 -14.58
N ALA A 124 -12.69 -4.45 -13.38
CA ALA A 124 -13.40 -4.14 -12.14
C ALA A 124 -12.48 -4.13 -10.91
N ILE A 125 -12.87 -3.40 -9.86
CA ILE A 125 -12.28 -3.53 -8.52
C ILE A 125 -13.28 -4.29 -7.64
N HIS A 126 -12.81 -5.31 -6.94
CA HIS A 126 -13.62 -6.00 -5.95
C HIS A 126 -12.75 -6.49 -4.79
N ALA A 127 -13.13 -6.14 -3.56
CA ALA A 127 -12.47 -6.56 -2.34
C ALA A 127 -10.94 -6.34 -2.34
N GLY A 128 -10.48 -5.17 -2.78
CA GLY A 128 -9.06 -4.80 -2.80
C GLY A 128 -8.24 -5.46 -3.91
N ARG A 129 -8.89 -6.07 -4.89
CA ARG A 129 -8.26 -6.74 -6.03
C ARG A 129 -8.65 -6.05 -7.32
N VAL A 130 -7.75 -6.08 -8.30
CA VAL A 130 -8.02 -5.58 -9.65
C VAL A 130 -8.24 -6.75 -10.59
N PHE A 131 -9.41 -6.74 -11.23
CA PHE A 131 -9.73 -7.61 -12.34
C PHE A 131 -9.48 -6.83 -13.62
N PHE A 132 -8.72 -7.41 -14.54
CA PHE A 132 -8.35 -6.78 -15.81
C PHE A 132 -8.38 -7.83 -16.92
N ARG A 133 -8.49 -7.41 -18.17
CA ARG A 133 -8.30 -8.28 -19.33
C ARG A 133 -6.97 -7.97 -19.98
N ALA A 134 -6.26 -8.99 -20.42
CA ALA A 134 -5.01 -8.83 -21.15
C ALA A 134 -4.83 -9.99 -22.12
N TYR A 135 -4.02 -9.78 -23.16
CA TYR A 135 -3.55 -10.85 -24.02
C TYR A 135 -2.36 -11.56 -23.36
N ALA A 136 -2.40 -12.88 -23.28
CA ALA A 136 -1.24 -13.68 -22.94
C ALA A 136 -0.91 -14.64 -24.09
N ALA A 137 0.37 -14.87 -24.35
CA ALA A 137 0.82 -15.67 -25.49
C ALA A 137 0.23 -17.10 -25.50
N ALA A 138 0.04 -17.69 -24.31
CA ALA A 138 -0.47 -19.06 -24.17
C ALA A 138 -2.00 -19.18 -24.27
N THR A 139 -2.74 -18.12 -23.95
CA THR A 139 -4.20 -18.21 -23.73
C THR A 139 -5.01 -17.22 -24.54
N GLY A 140 -4.39 -16.28 -25.25
CA GLY A 140 -5.10 -15.19 -25.89
C GLY A 140 -5.61 -14.17 -24.88
N ARG A 141 -6.68 -13.44 -25.23
CA ARG A 141 -7.20 -12.35 -24.41
C ARG A 141 -8.21 -12.87 -23.38
N GLU A 142 -7.79 -12.90 -22.13
CA GLU A 142 -8.52 -13.53 -21.02
C GLU A 142 -8.62 -12.59 -19.80
N PRO A 143 -9.52 -12.87 -18.83
CA PRO A 143 -9.56 -12.15 -17.57
C PRO A 143 -8.45 -12.61 -16.62
N PHE A 144 -7.79 -11.64 -16.01
CA PHE A 144 -6.75 -11.79 -14.99
C PHE A 144 -7.17 -11.10 -13.70
N LEU A 145 -6.59 -11.58 -12.60
CA LEU A 145 -6.75 -11.03 -11.27
C LEU A 145 -5.37 -10.68 -10.73
N TRP A 146 -5.19 -9.45 -10.28
CA TRP A 146 -4.07 -9.08 -9.43
C TRP A 146 -4.57 -8.62 -8.06
N ALA A 147 -3.82 -9.01 -7.04
CA ALA A 147 -4.01 -8.57 -5.67
C ALA A 147 -2.64 -8.21 -5.10
N PRO A 148 -2.52 -7.11 -4.33
CA PRO A 148 -1.28 -6.77 -3.68
C PRO A 148 -0.75 -7.91 -2.80
N SER A 149 0.52 -8.28 -2.93
CA SER A 149 1.18 -9.28 -2.06
C SER A 149 1.69 -8.65 -0.76
N LEU A 150 0.86 -7.86 -0.08
CA LEU A 150 1.33 -6.94 0.96
C LEU A 150 1.39 -7.61 2.32
N ALA A 151 2.53 -8.21 2.61
CA ALA A 151 2.94 -8.39 3.99
C ALA A 151 3.54 -7.05 4.42
N SER A 152 2.87 -6.30 5.27
CA SER A 152 3.44 -5.07 5.86
C SER A 152 3.07 -4.93 7.32
N ALA A 153 3.96 -4.36 8.11
CA ALA A 153 3.71 -3.94 9.48
C ALA A 153 4.12 -2.47 9.63
N VAL A 154 3.19 -1.62 10.06
CA VAL A 154 3.41 -0.17 10.23
C VAL A 154 3.22 0.19 11.69
N SER A 155 4.30 0.67 12.32
CA SER A 155 4.27 1.29 13.65
C SER A 155 3.68 2.69 13.55
N PHE A 156 2.79 3.07 14.46
CA PHE A 156 2.25 4.45 14.50
C PHE A 156 3.14 5.44 15.27
N GLY A 157 4.35 5.05 15.66
CA GLY A 157 5.37 5.97 16.19
C GLY A 157 5.95 5.56 17.54
N GLU A 158 6.32 6.57 18.34
CA GLU A 158 6.90 6.41 19.68
C GLU A 158 5.81 6.28 20.75
N PRO A 159 6.04 5.51 21.82
CA PRO A 159 5.07 5.38 22.89
C PRO A 159 4.94 6.70 23.68
N CYS A 160 3.84 6.81 24.44
CA CYS A 160 3.42 8.05 25.08
C CYS A 160 4.42 8.62 26.13
N ALA A 161 5.48 7.89 26.50
CA ALA A 161 6.55 8.38 27.36
C ALA A 161 7.83 7.50 27.23
N PRO A 162 8.99 7.96 27.75
CA PRO A 162 10.23 7.19 27.74
C PRO A 162 10.10 5.91 28.56
N ASN A 163 10.63 4.79 28.06
CA ASN A 163 10.61 3.45 28.69
C ASN A 163 9.25 2.72 28.68
N PHE A 164 8.39 3.07 27.74
CA PHE A 164 7.12 2.39 27.49
C PHE A 164 7.27 1.35 26.38
N PRO A 165 6.35 0.37 26.27
CA PRO A 165 6.45 -0.67 25.28
C PRO A 165 6.27 -0.15 23.87
N THR A 166 7.26 -0.50 23.06
CA THR A 166 7.19 -0.52 21.62
C THR A 166 6.62 -1.85 21.16
N LEU A 167 5.95 -1.82 20.02
CA LEU A 167 5.49 -3.00 19.32
C LEU A 167 6.12 -3.04 17.93
N GLU A 168 6.82 -4.13 17.66
CA GLU A 168 7.48 -4.38 16.38
C GLU A 168 7.01 -5.72 15.80
N SER A 169 7.09 -5.82 14.48
CA SER A 169 6.81 -7.09 13.80
C SER A 169 7.53 -7.24 12.48
N THR A 170 7.74 -8.50 12.09
CA THR A 170 8.05 -8.91 10.73
C THR A 170 6.84 -8.75 9.80
N ALA A 171 7.08 -8.51 8.51
CA ALA A 171 6.04 -8.52 7.49
C ALA A 171 5.22 -9.85 7.52
N PRO A 172 3.90 -9.82 7.79
CA PRO A 172 3.09 -11.02 7.95
C PRO A 172 2.68 -11.60 6.59
N ALA A 173 3.16 -12.81 6.26
CA ALA A 173 2.86 -13.49 5.00
C ALA A 173 2.21 -14.87 5.21
N LEU A 174 1.36 -15.31 4.28
CA LEU A 174 0.68 -16.60 4.35
C LEU A 174 1.67 -17.76 4.50
N GLY A 175 1.37 -18.70 5.39
CA GLY A 175 2.22 -19.86 5.66
C GLY A 175 3.56 -19.52 6.32
N LYS A 176 3.81 -18.26 6.67
CA LYS A 176 5.00 -17.83 7.43
C LYS A 176 4.66 -17.60 8.89
N THR A 177 5.69 -17.69 9.73
CA THR A 177 5.62 -17.28 11.13
C THR A 177 5.73 -15.77 11.20
N ALA A 178 4.72 -15.11 11.77
CA ALA A 178 4.81 -13.72 12.17
C ALA A 178 5.29 -13.63 13.62
N VAL A 179 6.11 -12.63 13.89
CA VAL A 179 6.64 -12.34 15.23
C VAL A 179 6.10 -10.99 15.67
N LEU A 180 5.53 -10.93 16.87
CA LEU A 180 5.16 -9.69 17.55
C LEU A 180 6.04 -9.55 18.79
N SER A 181 6.87 -8.52 18.85
CA SER A 181 7.82 -8.30 19.96
C SER A 181 7.77 -6.88 20.52
N GLY A 182 8.26 -6.73 21.75
CA GLY A 182 8.32 -5.43 22.42
C GLY A 182 9.07 -5.44 23.75
N LEU A 183 9.21 -4.25 24.33
CA LEU A 183 9.87 -4.00 25.62
C LEU A 183 8.83 -3.69 26.70
N GLY A 184 8.70 -4.51 27.74
CA GLY A 184 7.80 -4.29 28.88
C GLY A 184 8.47 -3.67 30.10
N TYR A 185 7.70 -2.95 30.92
CA TYR A 185 8.13 -2.44 32.22
C TYR A 185 7.52 -3.28 33.36
N GLY A 186 8.31 -4.11 34.03
CA GLY A 186 8.09 -4.60 35.41
C GLY A 186 6.80 -5.36 35.77
N ALA A 187 5.82 -5.52 34.88
CA ALA A 187 4.56 -6.23 35.12
C ALA A 187 3.98 -6.78 33.81
N ASN A 188 3.26 -7.89 33.90
CA ASN A 188 2.77 -8.75 32.83
C ASN A 188 2.00 -8.01 31.70
N PRO A 189 2.62 -7.65 30.55
CA PRO A 189 1.88 -7.11 29.41
C PRO A 189 0.89 -8.13 28.85
N GLY A 190 -0.31 -7.67 28.51
CA GLY A 190 -1.25 -8.40 27.66
C GLY A 190 -1.20 -7.90 26.22
N ILE A 191 -1.34 -8.79 25.25
CA ILE A 191 -1.54 -8.43 23.84
C ILE A 191 -3.05 -8.51 23.54
N LEU A 192 -3.65 -7.43 23.03
CA LEU A 192 -5.02 -7.46 22.51
C LEU A 192 -4.99 -7.41 20.99
N PHE A 193 -5.71 -8.36 20.41
CA PHE A 193 -6.04 -8.39 19.00
C PHE A 193 -7.35 -7.63 18.78
N LEU A 194 -7.35 -6.68 17.86
CA LEU A 194 -8.53 -5.88 17.54
C LEU A 194 -9.02 -6.27 16.15
N ASN A 195 -10.27 -6.72 16.05
CA ASN A 195 -10.91 -6.86 14.75
C ASN A 195 -12.38 -6.45 14.77
N ALA A 196 -12.71 -5.44 13.97
CA ALA A 196 -14.03 -5.14 13.45
C ALA A 196 -13.88 -4.17 12.25
N PRO A 197 -14.85 -4.11 11.31
CA PRO A 197 -14.77 -3.34 10.05
C PRO A 197 -15.05 -1.85 10.27
N VAL A 198 -14.50 -1.28 11.34
CA VAL A 198 -14.65 0.13 11.65
C VAL A 198 -13.44 0.83 11.05
N ALA A 199 -13.69 1.87 10.24
CA ALA A 199 -12.63 2.69 9.66
C ALA A 199 -11.57 2.99 10.73
N PRO A 200 -10.27 2.89 10.41
CA PRO A 200 -9.21 3.14 11.37
C PRO A 200 -9.49 4.50 11.99
N LYS A 201 -9.84 4.51 13.28
CA LYS A 201 -9.89 5.76 14.01
C LYS A 201 -8.45 6.25 14.00
N THR A 202 -8.22 7.42 13.40
CA THR A 202 -6.98 8.17 13.61
C THR A 202 -6.80 8.28 15.12
N PHE A 203 -5.88 7.50 15.68
CA PHE A 203 -5.64 7.51 17.12
C PHE A 203 -5.04 8.86 17.48
N LEU A 204 -5.86 9.68 18.13
CA LEU A 204 -5.53 11.00 18.59
C LEU A 204 -5.47 10.95 20.12
N SER A 205 -4.29 11.19 20.68
CA SER A 205 -4.01 11.45 22.10
C SER A 205 -3.86 10.25 23.06
N CYS A 206 -3.01 10.46 24.07
CA CYS A 206 -2.76 9.51 25.16
C CYS A 206 -4.07 9.31 25.96
N ASN A 207 -4.42 8.04 26.24
CA ASN A 207 -5.64 7.61 26.96
C ASN A 207 -6.93 7.48 26.13
N ASP A 208 -6.86 7.54 24.80
CA ASP A 208 -7.99 7.15 23.96
C ASP A 208 -8.16 5.63 23.92
N TYR A 209 -9.28 5.17 24.45
CA TYR A 209 -9.59 3.75 24.58
C TYR A 209 -10.22 3.20 23.30
N ILE A 210 -9.78 2.01 22.90
CA ILE A 210 -10.50 1.19 21.93
C ILE A 210 -11.54 0.39 22.71
N ASP A 211 -12.76 0.36 22.18
CA ASP A 211 -13.88 -0.39 22.74
C ASP A 211 -13.50 -1.87 22.91
N PHE A 212 -13.45 -2.33 24.17
CA PHE A 212 -13.14 -3.72 24.52
C PHE A 212 -14.15 -4.73 23.99
N ALA A 213 -15.32 -4.29 23.51
CA ALA A 213 -16.38 -5.17 23.02
C ALA A 213 -15.95 -6.06 21.83
N THR A 214 -14.87 -5.69 21.11
CA THR A 214 -14.42 -6.41 19.90
C THR A 214 -12.99 -6.98 19.99
N GLY A 215 -12.36 -6.94 21.16
CA GLY A 215 -10.98 -7.40 21.34
C GLY A 215 -10.85 -8.87 21.75
N ILE A 216 -9.83 -9.58 21.26
CA ILE A 216 -9.45 -10.93 21.72
C ILE A 216 -8.16 -10.86 22.55
N PHE A 217 -8.21 -11.34 23.78
CA PHE A 217 -7.06 -11.39 24.71
C PHE A 217 -6.23 -12.66 24.48
N ILE A 218 -4.92 -12.51 24.25
CA ILE A 218 -4.07 -13.64 23.84
C ILE A 218 -3.30 -14.30 25.01
N ALA A 219 -2.82 -13.54 26.00
CA ALA A 219 -2.32 -13.98 27.33
C ALA A 219 -1.44 -12.87 27.95
N PRO A 220 -1.21 -12.88 29.29
CA PRO A 220 -0.10 -12.15 29.89
C PRO A 220 1.25 -12.79 29.53
N VAL A 221 2.25 -11.97 29.17
CA VAL A 221 3.65 -12.44 29.02
C VAL A 221 4.45 -11.98 30.24
N ALA A 222 5.15 -12.89 30.92
CA ALA A 222 6.00 -12.53 32.06
C ALA A 222 7.36 -11.99 31.59
N GLY A 223 7.80 -10.84 32.11
CA GLY A 223 9.15 -10.30 31.89
C GLY A 223 9.21 -8.88 31.30
N THR A 224 10.43 -8.36 31.15
CA THR A 224 10.71 -7.02 30.58
C THR A 224 10.84 -7.01 29.07
N ASN A 225 10.95 -8.16 28.41
CA ASN A 225 10.92 -8.30 26.96
C ASN A 225 9.92 -9.40 26.61
N TYR A 226 9.11 -9.21 25.57
CA TYR A 226 8.14 -10.22 25.13
C TYR A 226 8.25 -10.49 23.63
N SER A 227 7.97 -11.74 23.25
CA SER A 227 7.86 -12.18 21.86
C SER A 227 6.72 -13.19 21.77
N TYR A 228 5.80 -12.95 20.85
CA TYR A 228 4.70 -13.84 20.54
C TYR A 228 4.78 -14.25 19.08
N ASN A 229 4.86 -15.56 18.84
CA ASN A 229 5.00 -16.13 17.52
C ASN A 229 3.72 -16.85 17.15
N PHE A 230 3.23 -16.63 15.93
CA PHE A 230 2.11 -17.39 15.39
C PHE A 230 2.28 -17.61 13.89
N VAL A 231 1.76 -18.75 13.43
CA VAL A 231 1.79 -19.11 12.02
C VAL A 231 0.53 -18.56 11.36
N ILE A 232 0.70 -17.80 10.28
CA ILE A 232 -0.42 -17.34 9.47
C ILE A 232 -0.88 -18.52 8.60
N PRO A 233 -2.17 -18.91 8.66
CA PRO A 233 -2.68 -19.99 7.83
C PRO A 233 -2.36 -19.73 6.35
N ASN A 234 -2.02 -20.78 5.60
CA ASN A 234 -1.84 -20.69 4.15
C ASN A 234 -3.21 -20.65 3.44
N ASP A 235 -4.03 -19.65 3.79
CA ASP A 235 -5.38 -19.44 3.30
C ASP A 235 -5.45 -18.11 2.56
N ASN A 236 -5.70 -18.18 1.25
CA ASN A 236 -5.77 -17.02 0.36
C ASN A 236 -6.89 -16.03 0.72
N THR A 237 -7.88 -16.43 1.55
CA THR A 237 -8.91 -15.50 2.05
C THR A 237 -8.34 -14.48 3.04
N LEU A 238 -7.17 -14.75 3.62
CA LEU A 238 -6.51 -13.86 4.57
C LEU A 238 -5.66 -12.77 3.91
N THR A 239 -5.37 -12.88 2.61
CA THR A 239 -4.56 -11.88 1.89
C THR A 239 -5.23 -10.50 1.90
N GLY A 240 -4.49 -9.48 2.28
CA GLY A 240 -4.92 -8.08 2.34
C GLY A 240 -5.76 -7.74 3.57
N ILE A 241 -6.01 -8.69 4.48
CA ILE A 241 -6.67 -8.40 5.76
C ILE A 241 -5.78 -7.45 6.55
N ARG A 242 -6.41 -6.39 7.07
CA ARG A 242 -5.79 -5.45 8.01
C ARG A 242 -6.07 -5.86 9.44
N LEU A 243 -5.02 -5.94 10.25
CA LEU A 243 -5.09 -6.28 11.66
C LEU A 243 -4.45 -5.16 12.48
N HIS A 244 -5.06 -4.81 13.61
CA HIS A 244 -4.53 -3.81 14.52
C HIS A 244 -4.14 -4.46 15.85
N TRP A 245 -2.96 -4.09 16.34
CA TRP A 245 -2.38 -4.64 17.56
C TRP A 245 -2.03 -3.53 18.53
N GLN A 246 -2.34 -3.77 19.80
CA GLN A 246 -1.93 -2.91 20.92
C GLN A 246 -1.57 -3.77 22.12
N THR A 247 -0.62 -3.31 22.93
CA THR A 247 -0.37 -3.90 24.25
C THR A 247 -0.79 -2.96 25.38
N TRP A 248 -1.07 -3.55 26.54
CA TRP A 248 -1.81 -2.94 27.64
C TRP A 248 -1.11 -3.27 28.95
N PHE A 249 -1.16 -2.34 29.91
CA PHE A 249 -0.78 -2.61 31.29
C PHE A 249 -1.95 -2.48 32.25
N VAL A 250 -2.04 -3.47 33.12
CA VAL A 250 -2.86 -3.44 34.33
C VAL A 250 -1.89 -3.45 35.51
N THR A 251 -1.67 -2.30 36.13
CA THR A 251 -0.77 -2.17 37.28
C THR A 251 -1.39 -2.69 38.58
N ILE A 252 -2.72 -2.85 38.62
CA ILE A 252 -3.48 -3.36 39.77
C ILE A 252 -4.64 -4.21 39.25
N PRO A 253 -4.88 -5.45 39.75
CA PRO A 253 -5.90 -6.39 39.24
C PRO A 253 -7.35 -5.89 39.21
N SER A 254 -7.65 -4.68 39.69
CA SER A 254 -8.99 -4.12 39.86
C SER A 254 -9.23 -2.78 39.15
N LEU A 255 -8.31 -2.29 38.32
CA LEU A 255 -8.49 -1.07 37.53
C LEU A 255 -8.33 -1.33 36.03
N LEU A 256 -9.15 -0.64 35.24
CA LEU A 256 -9.07 -0.59 33.78
C LEU A 256 -7.63 -0.26 33.32
N PRO A 257 -7.21 -0.70 32.11
CA PRO A 257 -5.86 -0.46 31.61
C PRO A 257 -5.50 1.02 31.62
N ILE A 258 -4.36 1.36 32.21
CA ILE A 258 -3.99 2.77 32.43
C ILE A 258 -3.16 3.30 31.24
N GLN A 259 -2.51 2.43 30.44
CA GLN A 259 -1.49 2.84 29.45
C GLN A 259 -1.38 1.87 28.25
N THR A 260 -1.14 2.39 27.03
CA THR A 260 -1.09 1.65 25.74
C THR A 260 0.23 1.86 24.97
N THR A 261 0.53 0.98 23.99
CA THR A 261 1.71 1.09 23.09
C THR A 261 1.55 2.16 22.01
N ASN A 262 2.58 2.29 21.17
CA ASN A 262 2.54 2.96 19.86
C ASN A 262 1.48 2.41 18.88
N GLY A 263 0.95 1.19 19.10
CA GLY A 263 0.06 0.52 18.16
C GLY A 263 0.77 0.03 16.87
N LEU A 264 0.21 -1.00 16.25
CA LEU A 264 0.78 -1.60 15.05
C LEU A 264 -0.34 -2.05 14.09
N GLU A 265 -0.29 -1.60 12.83
CA GLU A 265 -1.16 -2.09 11.76
C GLU A 265 -0.41 -3.12 10.91
N TRP A 266 -1.03 -4.27 10.68
CA TRP A 266 -0.55 -5.31 9.78
C TRP A 266 -1.44 -5.42 8.55
N VAL A 267 -0.84 -5.65 7.40
CA VAL A 267 -1.52 -6.17 6.21
C VAL A 267 -0.94 -7.54 5.95
N VAL A 268 -1.80 -8.57 5.90
CA VAL A 268 -1.36 -9.95 5.63
C VAL A 268 -1.07 -10.11 4.14
N GLY A 269 0.17 -10.41 3.80
CA GLY A 269 0.60 -10.70 2.43
C GLY A 269 0.44 -12.15 2.05
N LYS A 270 0.62 -12.43 0.76
CA LYS A 270 0.76 -13.80 0.24
C LYS A 270 2.09 -14.42 0.61
#